data_AF-A0A1V5ZU31-F1
#
_entry.id   AF-A0A1V5ZU31-F1
#
_cell.length_a   1.000
_cell.length_b   1.000
_cell.length_c   1.000
_cell.angle_alpha   90.00
_cell.angle_beta   90.00
_cell.angle_gamma   90.00
#
_symmetry.space_group_name_H-M   'P 1'
#
loop_
_entity.id
_entity.type
_entity.pdbx_description
1 polymer ?
#
loop_
_entity_poly.entity_id
_entity_poly.type
_entity_poly.pdbx_seq_one_letter_code
_entity_poly.pdbx_strand_id
1 'polypeptide(L)'
;MFLSKKGEFIESLKFKVILGTSERREAFLKAIKKAGVNGYIVDADFLAGANFAWLDYKFRENSFFYNTTNHCNMFEDCEYPLIRLCEAIARLEKYAAGLQPEFNIKPGDDVLVRDRSDRPWRIARFSYINESLSAFACESEWRQLAFYKGNESSVGKFSDIDFWYVKNGKPELIKGENK
;
A
#
# COMPACT_ATOMS: atom_id res chain seq x y z
N MET A 1 -12.19 -11.17 -10.64
CA MET A 1 -12.30 -9.80 -11.17
C MET A 1 -11.78 -8.82 -10.10
N PHE A 2 -10.45 -8.74 -9.91
CA PHE A 2 -9.80 -7.92 -8.87
C PHE A 2 -8.86 -6.84 -9.48
N LEU A 3 -8.89 -6.69 -10.80
CA LEU A 3 -8.04 -5.76 -11.54
C LEU A 3 -8.48 -4.29 -11.42
N SER A 4 -9.69 -3.98 -10.90
CA SER A 4 -10.21 -2.60 -10.96
C SER A 4 -9.61 -1.66 -9.92
N LYS A 5 -9.36 -2.11 -8.67
CA LYS A 5 -8.87 -1.21 -7.61
C LYS A 5 -7.41 -0.80 -7.81
N LYS A 6 -6.52 -1.72 -8.19
CA LYS A 6 -5.09 -1.41 -8.40
C LYS A 6 -4.88 -0.40 -9.54
N GLY A 7 -5.69 -0.49 -10.61
CA GLY A 7 -5.70 0.48 -11.70
C GLY A 7 -6.15 1.88 -11.25
N GLU A 8 -7.28 1.99 -10.55
CA GLU A 8 -7.80 3.27 -10.04
C GLU A 8 -6.82 3.97 -9.07
N PHE A 9 -6.11 3.22 -8.24
CA PHE A 9 -5.11 3.80 -7.33
C PHE A 9 -3.88 4.33 -8.08
N ILE A 10 -3.43 3.69 -9.16
CA ILE A 10 -2.33 4.19 -10.00
C ILE A 10 -2.74 5.45 -10.77
N GLU A 11 -3.99 5.52 -11.26
CA GLU A 11 -4.52 6.74 -11.91
C GLU A 11 -4.42 7.97 -11.00
N SER A 12 -4.61 7.80 -9.69
CA SER A 12 -4.47 8.90 -8.72
C SER A 12 -3.06 9.49 -8.65
N LEU A 13 -2.04 8.73 -9.09
CA LEU A 13 -0.64 9.14 -9.12
C LEU A 13 -0.20 9.75 -10.46
N LYS A 14 -1.11 9.89 -11.45
CA LYS A 14 -0.84 10.60 -12.71
C LYS A 14 -0.83 12.11 -12.48
N PHE A 15 0.33 12.60 -12.05
CA PHE A 15 0.58 14.03 -11.88
C PHE A 15 2.04 14.34 -12.19
N LYS A 16 2.31 15.64 -12.38
CA LYS A 16 3.65 16.22 -12.42
C LYS A 16 3.78 17.31 -11.35
N VAL A 17 4.98 17.49 -10.81
CA VAL A 17 5.23 18.39 -9.67
C VAL A 17 6.59 19.08 -9.80
N ILE A 18 6.63 20.36 -9.41
CA ILE A 18 7.86 21.14 -9.28
C ILE A 18 8.37 21.04 -7.84
N LEU A 19 9.61 20.60 -7.68
CA LEU A 19 10.28 20.43 -6.40
C LEU A 19 11.04 21.71 -6.03
N GLY A 20 11.94 22.21 -6.87
CA GLY A 20 12.60 23.53 -6.76
C GLY A 20 13.60 23.70 -5.61
N THR A 21 13.28 23.31 -4.38
CA THR A 21 14.15 23.45 -3.20
C THR A 21 14.48 22.10 -2.55
N SER A 22 15.57 22.05 -1.77
CA SER A 22 15.99 20.84 -1.04
C SER A 22 14.91 20.33 -0.09
N GLU A 23 14.29 21.21 0.70
CA GLU A 23 13.21 20.89 1.63
C GLU A 23 12.02 20.22 0.93
N ARG A 24 11.64 20.76 -0.24
CA ARG A 24 10.53 20.26 -1.04
C ARG A 24 10.84 18.88 -1.64
N ARG A 25 12.09 18.67 -2.09
CA ARG A 25 12.56 17.37 -2.57
C ARG A 25 12.52 16.32 -1.45
N GLU A 26 13.05 16.64 -0.28
CA GLU A 26 13.07 15.73 0.86
C GLU A 26 11.66 15.31 1.29
N ALA A 27 10.73 16.27 1.37
CA ALA A 27 9.34 16.02 1.70
C ALA A 27 8.68 15.05 0.69
N PHE A 28 8.91 15.28 -0.61
CA PHE A 28 8.39 14.41 -1.66
C PHE A 28 8.96 13.00 -1.61
N LEU A 29 10.28 12.86 -1.39
CA LEU A 29 10.95 11.57 -1.30
C LEU A 29 10.48 10.74 -0.10
N LYS A 30 10.27 11.39 1.04
CA LYS A 30 9.71 10.72 2.22
C LYS A 30 8.32 10.15 1.91
N ALA A 31 7.47 10.89 1.19
CA ALA A 31 6.15 10.43 0.79
C ALA A 31 6.20 9.26 -0.21
N ILE A 32 7.09 9.31 -1.21
CA ILE A 32 7.27 8.21 -2.18
C ILE A 32 7.74 6.93 -1.49
N LYS A 33 8.75 7.02 -0.62
CA LYS A 33 9.25 5.87 0.14
C LYS A 33 8.15 5.23 0.99
N LYS A 34 7.34 6.05 1.67
CA LYS A 34 6.19 5.59 2.45
C LYS A 34 5.12 4.93 1.57
N ALA A 35 4.93 5.41 0.35
CA ALA A 35 3.97 4.89 -0.61
C ALA A 35 4.42 3.60 -1.31
N GLY A 36 5.66 3.13 -1.11
CA GLY A 36 6.17 1.91 -1.75
C GLY A 36 6.13 1.96 -3.28
N VAL A 37 6.03 3.16 -3.86
CA VAL A 37 6.12 3.36 -5.31
C VAL A 37 7.59 3.18 -5.66
N ASN A 38 7.90 2.30 -6.62
CA ASN A 38 9.26 2.03 -7.08
C ASN A 38 9.82 3.28 -7.74
N GLY A 39 10.27 4.26 -6.96
CA GLY A 39 11.19 5.27 -7.45
C GLY A 39 12.49 4.53 -7.71
N TYR A 40 12.88 4.40 -8.98
CA TYR A 40 14.27 4.18 -9.29
C TYR A 40 14.98 5.46 -8.83
N ILE A 41 15.32 5.51 -7.54
CA ILE A 41 16.18 6.53 -6.97
C ILE A 41 17.55 6.15 -7.51
N VAL A 42 17.86 6.66 -8.71
CA VAL A 42 19.06 6.25 -9.46
C VAL A 42 20.30 6.47 -8.60
N ASP A 43 20.33 7.51 -7.76
CA ASP A 43 21.26 7.68 -6.67
C ASP A 43 20.73 8.80 -5.75
N ALA A 44 21.05 8.77 -4.46
CA ALA A 44 20.69 9.84 -3.52
C ALA A 44 21.17 11.22 -4.01
N ASP A 45 22.26 11.25 -4.78
CA ASP A 45 22.88 12.46 -5.32
C ASP A 45 22.11 13.06 -6.51
N PHE A 46 21.42 12.24 -7.32
CA PHE A 46 20.63 12.73 -8.45
C PHE A 46 19.38 13.48 -7.99
N LEU A 47 18.82 13.06 -6.86
CA LEU A 47 17.63 13.69 -6.29
C LEU A 47 17.94 15.02 -5.63
N ALA A 48 19.14 15.22 -5.07
CA ALA A 48 19.52 16.45 -4.39
C ALA A 48 19.43 17.70 -5.29
N GLY A 49 19.51 17.50 -6.62
CA GLY A 49 19.37 18.55 -7.64
C GLY A 49 18.05 18.52 -8.42
N ALA A 50 17.10 17.64 -8.10
CA ALA A 50 15.87 17.51 -8.89
C ALA A 50 14.95 18.75 -8.78
N ASN A 51 14.55 19.26 -9.93
CA ASN A 51 13.60 20.35 -10.07
C ASN A 51 12.19 19.86 -10.37
N PHE A 52 12.07 18.72 -11.04
CA PHE A 52 10.80 18.20 -11.54
C PHE A 52 10.65 16.72 -11.22
N ALA A 53 9.42 16.30 -10.98
CA ALA A 53 9.04 14.89 -10.93
C ALA A 53 7.70 14.62 -11.60
N TRP A 54 7.57 13.48 -12.28
CA TRP A 54 6.32 13.02 -12.88
C TRP A 54 6.28 11.50 -12.94
N LEU A 55 5.08 10.92 -12.88
CA LEU A 55 4.92 9.48 -13.07
C LEU A 55 5.14 9.14 -14.55
N ASP A 56 5.95 8.13 -14.87
CA ASP A 56 6.02 7.57 -16.22
C ASP A 56 5.73 6.07 -16.17
N TYR A 57 4.87 5.63 -17.09
CA TYR A 57 4.45 4.25 -17.23
C TYR A 57 5.17 3.53 -18.38
N LYS A 58 5.85 4.27 -19.27
CA LYS A 58 6.38 3.73 -20.53
C LYS A 58 7.65 2.90 -20.38
N PHE A 59 8.42 3.13 -19.32
CA PHE A 59 9.74 2.51 -19.18
C PHE A 59 9.81 1.41 -18.10
N ARG A 60 9.13 1.55 -16.96
CA ARG A 60 9.02 0.55 -15.87
C ARG A 60 7.75 0.80 -15.07
N GLU A 61 7.04 -0.25 -14.67
CA GLU A 61 5.75 -0.11 -13.97
C GLU A 61 5.87 0.73 -12.68
N ASN A 62 5.13 1.85 -12.63
CA ASN A 62 4.89 2.68 -11.44
C ASN A 62 6.13 3.39 -10.88
N SER A 63 6.87 4.12 -11.71
CA SER A 63 8.04 4.92 -11.27
C SER A 63 7.86 6.41 -11.52
N PHE A 64 8.31 7.23 -10.56
CA PHE A 64 8.51 8.66 -10.78
C PHE A 64 9.86 8.89 -11.47
N PHE A 65 9.84 9.68 -12.54
CA PHE A 65 11.01 10.23 -13.19
C PHE A 65 11.36 11.58 -12.58
N TYR A 66 12.65 11.91 -12.59
CA TYR A 66 13.18 13.14 -12.05
C TYR A 66 14.06 13.83 -13.08
N ASN A 67 14.08 15.16 -13.04
CA ASN A 67 14.99 15.94 -13.85
C ASN A 67 15.63 17.07 -13.02
N THR A 68 16.93 17.25 -13.17
CA THR A 68 17.77 18.22 -12.44
C THR A 68 18.02 19.51 -13.22
N THR A 69 17.71 19.56 -14.52
CA THR A 69 17.79 20.78 -15.31
C THR A 69 16.64 21.72 -14.97
N ASN A 70 16.74 22.98 -15.36
CA ASN A 70 15.65 23.95 -15.21
C ASN A 70 14.59 23.83 -16.31
N HIS A 71 14.75 22.87 -17.24
CA HIS A 71 13.84 22.65 -18.37
C HIS A 71 13.92 21.23 -18.91
N CYS A 72 12.77 20.56 -19.07
CA CYS A 72 12.68 19.18 -19.54
C CYS A 72 11.50 19.00 -20.48
N ASN A 73 11.75 18.73 -21.77
CA ASN A 73 10.68 18.48 -22.74
C ASN A 73 9.75 17.35 -22.30
N MET A 74 10.29 16.26 -21.73
CA MET A 74 9.46 15.15 -21.24
C MET A 74 8.51 15.55 -20.10
N PHE A 75 8.85 16.57 -19.31
CA PHE A 75 7.98 17.11 -18.26
C PHE A 75 6.92 18.04 -18.84
N GLU A 76 7.31 18.88 -19.80
CA GLU A 76 6.38 19.79 -20.49
C GLU A 76 5.35 19.00 -21.32
N ASP A 77 5.82 18.03 -22.10
CA ASP A 77 5.02 17.15 -22.96
C ASP A 77 4.19 16.12 -22.18
N CYS A 78 4.42 15.97 -20.88
CA CYS A 78 3.61 15.12 -20.03
C CYS A 78 2.20 15.73 -19.84
N GLU A 79 1.18 15.04 -20.35
CA GLU A 79 -0.23 15.45 -20.28
C GLU A 79 -0.81 15.45 -18.85
N TYR A 80 -0.06 14.94 -17.87
CA TYR A 80 -0.53 14.88 -16.49
C TYR A 80 -0.62 16.28 -15.86
N PRO A 81 -1.61 16.50 -14.96
CA PRO A 81 -1.77 17.78 -14.32
C PRO A 81 -0.54 18.17 -13.50
N LEU A 82 -0.09 19.41 -13.67
CA LEU A 82 0.86 20.04 -12.76
C LEU A 82 0.13 20.39 -11.46
N ILE A 83 0.52 19.75 -10.36
CA ILE A 83 -0.10 19.96 -9.05
C ILE A 83 0.89 20.54 -8.04
N ARG A 84 0.34 21.09 -6.95
CA ARG A 84 1.15 21.57 -5.82
C ARG A 84 1.78 20.40 -5.07
N LEU A 85 2.94 20.64 -4.45
CA LEU A 85 3.65 19.61 -3.68
C LEU A 85 2.79 19.02 -2.54
N CYS A 86 2.05 19.86 -1.81
CA CYS A 86 1.17 19.38 -0.73
C CYS A 86 0.09 18.42 -1.26
N GLU A 87 -0.45 18.69 -2.45
CA GLU A 87 -1.42 17.82 -3.09
C GLU A 87 -0.77 16.52 -3.57
N ALA A 88 0.42 16.59 -4.15
CA ALA A 88 1.19 15.42 -4.56
C ALA A 88 1.48 14.49 -3.38
N ILE A 89 1.91 15.05 -2.24
CA ILE A 89 2.13 14.30 -0.99
C ILE A 89 0.82 13.68 -0.51
N ALA A 90 -0.28 14.45 -0.46
CA ALA A 90 -1.57 13.91 -0.02
C ALA A 90 -2.07 12.75 -0.90
N ARG A 91 -1.86 12.82 -2.22
CA ARG A 91 -2.19 11.71 -3.13
C ARG A 91 -1.33 10.48 -2.89
N LEU A 92 -0.02 10.65 -2.67
CA LEU A 92 0.89 9.56 -2.30
C LEU A 92 0.53 8.93 -0.95
N GLU A 93 0.15 9.73 0.04
CA GLU A 93 -0.28 9.23 1.34
C GLU A 93 -1.61 8.50 1.25
N LYS A 94 -2.57 9.01 0.46
CA LYS A 94 -3.83 8.33 0.19
C LYS A 94 -3.60 7.01 -0.55
N TYR A 95 -2.69 7.00 -1.52
CA TYR A 95 -2.27 5.78 -2.22
C TYR A 95 -1.62 4.77 -1.25
N ALA A 96 -0.70 5.22 -0.40
CA ALA A 96 -0.07 4.39 0.63
C ALA A 96 -1.10 3.78 1.59
N ALA A 97 -2.10 4.56 2.01
CA ALA A 97 -3.19 4.09 2.85
C ALA A 97 -4.10 3.09 2.11
N GLY A 98 -4.33 3.29 0.80
CA GLY A 98 -5.11 2.41 -0.05
C GLY A 98 -4.39 1.13 -0.51
N LEU A 99 -3.07 1.04 -0.32
CA LEU A 99 -2.27 -0.16 -0.60
C LEU A 99 -2.45 -1.25 0.47
N GLN A 100 -2.86 -0.88 1.67
CA GLN A 100 -3.39 -1.83 2.63
C GLN A 100 -4.84 -2.12 2.22
N PRO A 101 -5.25 -3.38 1.97
CA PRO A 101 -6.67 -3.70 1.91
C PRO A 101 -7.31 -3.14 3.17
N GLU A 102 -8.41 -2.41 3.04
CA GLU A 102 -9.10 -1.93 4.21
C GLU A 102 -9.57 -3.15 5.03
N PHE A 103 -9.34 -3.15 6.35
CA PHE A 103 -9.97 -4.12 7.22
C PHE A 103 -11.47 -3.81 7.25
N ASN A 104 -12.21 -4.41 6.33
CA ASN A 104 -13.64 -4.17 6.12
C ASN A 104 -14.51 -5.35 6.59
N ILE A 105 -13.96 -6.18 7.50
CA ILE A 105 -14.62 -7.33 8.09
C ILE A 105 -15.56 -6.83 9.19
N LYS A 106 -16.82 -7.20 9.08
CA LYS A 106 -17.90 -6.78 9.98
C LYS A 106 -18.31 -7.93 10.90
N PRO A 107 -18.84 -7.63 12.10
CA PRO A 107 -19.43 -8.65 12.96
C PRO A 107 -20.44 -9.50 12.18
N GLY A 108 -20.30 -10.83 12.24
CA GLY A 108 -21.12 -11.79 11.50
C GLY A 108 -20.51 -12.30 10.20
N ASP A 109 -19.42 -11.71 9.69
CA ASP A 109 -18.74 -12.20 8.50
C ASP A 109 -17.98 -13.52 8.77
N ASP A 110 -18.04 -14.43 7.79
CA ASP A 110 -17.20 -15.63 7.81
C ASP A 110 -15.75 -15.28 7.47
N VAL A 111 -14.83 -15.78 8.30
CA VAL A 111 -13.40 -15.50 8.23
C VAL A 111 -12.59 -16.79 8.39
N LEU A 112 -11.34 -16.76 7.96
CA LEU A 112 -10.36 -17.78 8.29
C LEU A 112 -9.54 -17.31 9.48
N VAL A 113 -9.34 -18.19 10.46
CA VAL A 113 -8.58 -17.90 11.67
C VAL A 113 -7.56 -18.99 11.98
N ARG A 114 -6.45 -18.60 12.59
CA ARG A 114 -5.48 -19.49 13.24
C ARG A 114 -4.67 -18.70 14.27
N ASP A 115 -4.04 -19.41 15.21
CA ASP A 115 -3.20 -18.77 16.23
C ASP A 115 -1.75 -18.58 15.79
N ARG A 116 -1.26 -19.52 14.97
CA ARG A 116 0.15 -19.66 14.57
C ARG A 116 0.22 -20.32 13.20
N SER A 117 1.34 -20.13 12.50
CA SER A 117 1.57 -20.69 11.16
C SER A 117 1.63 -22.21 11.13
N ASP A 118 1.94 -22.87 12.25
CA ASP A 118 1.94 -24.32 12.41
C ASP A 118 0.53 -24.91 12.62
N ARG A 119 -0.52 -24.10 12.54
CA ARG A 119 -1.92 -24.53 12.66
C ARG A 119 -2.66 -24.34 11.34
N PRO A 120 -3.57 -25.27 10.99
CA PRO A 120 -4.36 -25.12 9.79
C PRO A 120 -5.37 -23.98 9.96
N TRP A 121 -5.69 -23.30 8.87
CA TRP A 121 -6.77 -22.32 8.85
C TRP A 121 -8.12 -22.98 9.14
N ARG A 122 -8.93 -22.31 9.97
CA ARG A 122 -10.29 -22.72 10.33
C ARG A 122 -11.29 -21.64 9.97
N ILE A 123 -12.49 -22.04 9.61
CA ILE A 123 -13.60 -21.10 9.43
C ILE A 123 -14.09 -20.70 10.83
N ALA A 124 -14.31 -19.41 11.03
CA ALA A 124 -14.99 -18.86 12.19
C ALA A 124 -15.83 -17.66 11.77
N ARG A 125 -16.72 -17.21 12.66
CA ARG A 125 -17.52 -16.00 12.43
C ARG A 125 -17.01 -14.86 13.29
N PHE A 126 -16.64 -13.76 12.65
CA PHE A 126 -16.04 -12.62 13.32
C PHE A 126 -17.04 -11.89 14.23
N SER A 127 -16.59 -11.44 15.39
CA SER A 127 -17.38 -10.66 16.34
C SER A 127 -16.81 -9.25 16.51
N TYR A 128 -15.61 -9.10 17.07
CA TYR A 128 -14.97 -7.80 17.29
C TYR A 128 -13.45 -7.95 17.48
N ILE A 129 -12.73 -6.83 17.60
CA ILE A 129 -11.29 -6.83 17.95
C ILE A 129 -11.16 -6.68 19.47
N ASN A 130 -10.53 -7.67 20.13
CA ASN A 130 -10.22 -7.60 21.54
C ASN A 130 -8.90 -6.84 21.72
N GLU A 131 -8.99 -5.54 22.03
CA GLU A 131 -7.82 -4.67 22.20
C GLU A 131 -6.93 -5.11 23.37
N SER A 132 -7.53 -5.57 24.47
CA SER A 132 -6.79 -6.00 25.68
C SER A 132 -5.93 -7.24 25.41
N LEU A 133 -6.42 -8.17 24.59
CA LEU A 133 -5.70 -9.39 24.22
C LEU A 133 -4.92 -9.28 22.92
N SER A 134 -5.07 -8.17 22.20
CA SER A 134 -4.53 -8.00 20.84
C SER A 134 -4.89 -9.19 19.94
N ALA A 135 -6.19 -9.52 19.90
CA ALA A 135 -6.73 -10.67 19.19
C ALA A 135 -8.05 -10.35 18.48
N PHE A 136 -8.45 -11.21 17.54
CA PHE A 136 -9.75 -11.20 16.90
C PHE A 136 -10.70 -12.11 17.67
N ALA A 137 -11.77 -11.54 18.22
CA ALA A 137 -12.82 -12.30 18.87
C ALA A 137 -13.78 -12.84 17.81
N CYS A 138 -13.91 -14.16 17.76
CA CYS A 138 -14.90 -14.88 16.96
C CYS A 138 -15.81 -15.69 17.90
N GLU A 139 -15.69 -17.02 17.92
CA GLU A 139 -16.18 -17.93 18.98
C GLU A 139 -15.14 -18.15 20.10
N SER A 140 -13.88 -17.83 19.78
CA SER A 140 -12.71 -17.82 20.64
C SER A 140 -11.79 -16.71 20.17
N GLU A 141 -10.75 -16.43 20.93
CA GLU A 141 -9.74 -15.42 20.58
C GLU A 141 -8.70 -16.01 19.63
N TRP A 142 -8.47 -15.35 18.50
CA TRP A 142 -7.53 -15.79 17.47
C TRP A 142 -6.53 -14.68 17.14
N ARG A 143 -5.28 -15.06 16.89
CA ARG A 143 -4.21 -14.08 16.60
C ARG A 143 -4.11 -13.67 15.14
N GLN A 144 -4.47 -14.56 14.22
CA GLN A 144 -4.40 -14.32 12.78
C GLN A 144 -5.78 -14.48 12.15
N LEU A 145 -6.14 -13.56 11.26
CA LEU A 145 -7.42 -13.55 10.59
C LEU A 145 -7.25 -13.25 9.10
N ALA A 146 -7.91 -13.98 8.21
CA ALA A 146 -7.96 -13.71 6.79
C ALA A 146 -9.41 -13.72 6.29
N PHE A 147 -9.68 -13.11 5.13
CA PHE A 147 -10.98 -13.23 4.48
C PHE A 147 -11.25 -14.69 4.12
N TYR A 148 -12.45 -15.19 4.40
CA TYR A 148 -12.89 -16.49 3.89
C TYR A 148 -13.11 -16.45 2.38
N LYS A 149 -13.86 -15.45 1.91
CA LYS A 149 -14.16 -15.26 0.49
C LYS A 149 -12.89 -14.99 -0.31
N GLY A 150 -12.60 -15.86 -1.29
CA GLY A 150 -11.37 -15.83 -2.09
C GLY A 150 -10.21 -16.65 -1.53
N ASN A 151 -10.32 -17.19 -0.31
CA ASN A 151 -9.34 -18.09 0.30
C ASN A 151 -9.96 -19.44 0.71
N GLU A 152 -11.09 -19.83 0.13
CA GLU A 152 -11.86 -21.01 0.53
C GLU A 152 -11.02 -22.30 0.46
N SER A 153 -10.08 -22.37 -0.49
CA SER A 153 -9.15 -23.49 -0.65
C SER A 153 -8.14 -23.66 0.49
N SER A 154 -7.96 -22.63 1.31
CA SER A 154 -7.00 -22.63 2.43
C SER A 154 -7.54 -23.28 3.70
N VAL A 155 -8.84 -23.60 3.75
CA VAL A 155 -9.44 -24.31 4.88
C VAL A 155 -8.72 -25.64 5.10
N GLY A 156 -8.24 -25.87 6.32
CA GLY A 156 -7.49 -27.08 6.65
C GLY A 156 -6.03 -27.09 6.15
N LYS A 157 -5.56 -26.01 5.50
CA LYS A 157 -4.19 -25.87 5.00
C LYS A 157 -3.33 -25.05 5.93
N PHE A 158 -2.01 -25.26 5.85
CA PHE A 158 -0.99 -24.52 6.59
C PHE A 158 -0.35 -23.39 5.77
N SER A 159 -0.74 -23.27 4.49
CA SER A 159 -0.21 -22.27 3.56
C SER A 159 -0.36 -20.86 4.10
N ASP A 160 0.70 -20.06 3.92
CA ASP A 160 0.71 -18.65 4.27
C ASP A 160 -0.03 -17.84 3.20
N ILE A 161 -1.26 -17.45 3.54
CA ILE A 161 -2.05 -16.47 2.79
C ILE A 161 -1.87 -15.09 3.41
N ASP A 162 -2.32 -14.04 2.73
CA ASP A 162 -2.41 -12.71 3.35
C ASP A 162 -3.36 -12.75 4.57
N PHE A 163 -2.88 -12.29 5.73
CA PHE A 163 -3.64 -12.31 6.98
C PHE A 163 -3.41 -11.07 7.84
N TRP A 164 -4.40 -10.70 8.62
CA TRP A 164 -4.39 -9.62 9.59
C TRP A 164 -3.90 -10.09 10.95
N TYR A 165 -3.19 -9.22 11.64
CA TYR A 165 -2.80 -9.34 13.04
C TYR A 165 -3.23 -8.08 13.80
N VAL A 166 -3.56 -8.17 15.09
CA VAL A 166 -3.90 -6.98 15.90
C VAL A 166 -2.66 -6.44 16.59
N LYS A 167 -2.29 -5.20 16.32
CA LYS A 167 -1.19 -4.50 16.95
C LYS A 167 -1.67 -3.16 17.49
N ASN A 168 -1.51 -2.94 18.80
CA ASN A 168 -1.99 -1.73 19.48
C ASN A 168 -3.48 -1.44 19.21
N GLY A 169 -4.31 -2.48 19.28
CA GLY A 169 -5.76 -2.39 19.02
C GLY A 169 -6.17 -2.21 17.56
N LYS A 170 -5.22 -2.20 16.61
CA LYS A 170 -5.51 -2.00 15.18
C LYS A 170 -5.10 -3.22 14.35
N PRO A 171 -5.90 -3.62 13.35
CA PRO A 171 -5.52 -4.68 12.42
C PRO A 171 -4.42 -4.17 11.47
N GLU A 172 -3.36 -4.97 11.32
CA GLU A 172 -2.23 -4.76 10.40
C GLU A 172 -2.09 -5.98 9.47
N LEU A 173 -1.98 -5.74 8.15
CA LEU A 173 -1.91 -6.83 7.17
C LEU A 173 -0.50 -7.34 7.10
N ILE A 174 -0.37 -8.66 7.23
CA ILE A 174 0.85 -9.39 6.98
C ILE A 174 0.68 -10.12 5.65
N LYS A 175 1.62 -9.90 4.73
CA LYS A 175 1.67 -10.63 3.46
C LYS A 175 2.17 -12.04 3.72
N GLY A 176 1.44 -13.04 3.20
CA GLY A 176 1.90 -14.43 3.25
C GLY A 176 3.13 -14.60 2.36
N GLU A 177 4.16 -15.31 2.84
CA GLU A 177 5.24 -15.75 1.95
C GLU A 177 4.71 -16.91 1.12
N ASN A 178 4.40 -16.66 -0.16
CA ASN A 178 4.14 -17.74 -1.12
C ASN A 178 5.43 -18.57 -1.23
N LYS A 179 5.48 -19.72 -0.56
CA LYS A 179 6.46 -20.77 -0.80
C LYS A 179 5.87 -21.87 -1.67
#